data_AF-A0A671ES29-F1
#
_entry.id   AF-A0A671ES29-F1
#
_cell.length_a   1.000
_cell.length_b   1.000
_cell.length_c   1.000
_cell.angle_alpha   90.00
_cell.angle_beta   90.00
_cell.angle_gamma   90.00
#
_symmetry.space_group_name_H-M   'P 1'
#
loop_
_entity.id
_entity.type
_entity.pdbx_description
1 polymer ?
#
loop_
_entity_poly.entity_id
_entity_poly.type
_entity_poly.pdbx_seq_one_letter_code
_entity_poly.pdbx_strand_id
1 'polypeptide(L)'
;MDSSSSLSRSPPSYIAPYSRILRYAVSTALWLVIGIIQIVFFAVFYERFIEDKIRQFVDLCCMSNENLCSQRGLVPNTEGQTFQIAISDQMRQHYDRIHETLTRKNGPARLLSSSASTFEQSIKAYHTMNKFLGSFIDHVHKEMDYFIKDKLLLERILGVEFMEPMEKSIFYNDEGYSFSSVLYYGNEATLLIYDLLFFCVVDLACQNFILAAFLTYLQQEIFRFIRNTIGQKNLASKTLVDQRFLI
;
A
#
# COMPACT_ATOMS: atom_id res chain seq x y z
N MET A 1 48.32 67.78 -14.33
CA MET A 1 48.00 66.56 -15.11
C MET A 1 48.46 65.44 -14.23
N ASP A 2 47.54 64.91 -13.43
CA ASP A 2 47.94 64.14 -12.25
C ASP A 2 47.71 62.66 -12.57
N SER A 3 48.70 62.11 -13.27
CA SER A 3 48.67 60.76 -13.84
C SER A 3 49.09 59.70 -12.84
N SER A 4 48.30 59.50 -11.77
CA SER A 4 48.56 58.46 -10.76
C SER A 4 47.32 57.95 -10.02
N SER A 5 46.17 57.81 -10.70
CA SER A 5 45.04 57.04 -10.18
C SER A 5 45.27 55.53 -10.35
N SER A 6 45.95 54.91 -9.39
CA SER A 6 46.13 53.46 -9.31
C SER A 6 44.82 52.75 -8.97
N LEU A 7 43.98 52.46 -9.98
CA LEU A 7 42.84 51.55 -9.83
C LEU A 7 43.32 50.11 -9.62
N SER A 8 43.66 49.76 -8.38
CA SER A 8 43.73 48.37 -7.95
C SER A 8 42.29 47.82 -7.86
N ARG A 9 41.90 47.02 -8.85
CA ARG A 9 40.62 46.30 -8.83
C ARG A 9 40.65 45.24 -7.73
N SER A 10 40.03 45.52 -6.58
CA SER A 10 39.85 44.54 -5.50
C SER A 10 38.89 43.42 -5.94
N PRO A 11 39.33 42.15 -5.99
CA PRO A 11 38.46 41.02 -6.31
C PRO A 11 37.99 40.30 -5.03
N PRO A 12 36.69 39.95 -4.88
CA PRO A 12 35.50 40.51 -5.50
C PRO A 12 34.46 40.94 -4.44
N SER A 13 34.23 42.25 -4.24
CA SER A 13 33.22 42.73 -3.28
C SER A 13 31.78 42.78 -3.83
N TYR A 14 31.44 41.98 -4.85
CA TYR A 14 30.06 41.87 -5.32
C TYR A 14 29.28 40.86 -4.47
N ILE A 15 28.70 41.37 -3.37
CA ILE A 15 27.70 40.65 -2.59
C ILE A 15 26.34 40.91 -3.25
N ALA A 16 25.83 39.94 -4.00
CA ALA A 16 24.52 40.05 -4.62
C ALA A 16 23.43 40.25 -3.53
N PRO A 17 22.49 41.19 -3.69
CA PRO A 17 21.44 41.41 -2.71
C PRO A 17 20.56 40.17 -2.58
N TYR A 18 20.27 39.75 -1.34
CA TYR A 18 19.48 38.56 -1.04
C TYR A 18 18.03 38.72 -1.53
N SER A 19 17.76 38.24 -2.75
CA SER A 19 16.43 38.25 -3.35
C SER A 19 15.67 36.98 -2.99
N ARG A 20 14.63 37.14 -2.17
CA ARG A 20 13.70 36.04 -1.85
C ARG A 20 13.10 35.46 -3.12
N ILE A 21 12.58 36.29 -4.03
CA ILE A 21 11.99 35.88 -5.32
C ILE A 21 12.96 35.00 -6.13
N LEU A 22 14.24 35.36 -6.18
CA LEU A 22 15.24 34.58 -6.92
C LEU A 22 15.48 33.21 -6.26
N ARG A 23 15.60 33.16 -4.91
CA ARG A 23 15.71 31.89 -4.17
C ARG A 23 14.48 31.00 -4.38
N TYR A 24 13.27 31.57 -4.36
CA TYR A 24 12.02 30.85 -4.67
C TYR A 24 12.05 30.28 -6.09
N ALA A 25 12.32 31.11 -7.11
CA ALA A 25 12.31 30.69 -8.51
C ALA A 25 13.35 29.58 -8.79
N VAL A 26 14.58 29.72 -8.27
CA VAL A 26 15.64 28.71 -8.42
C VAL A 26 15.29 27.42 -7.66
N SER A 27 14.74 27.53 -6.45
CA SER A 27 14.30 26.35 -5.68
C SER A 27 13.19 25.60 -6.42
N THR A 28 12.10 26.29 -6.81
CA THR A 28 10.98 25.65 -7.52
C THR A 28 11.41 25.02 -8.85
N ALA A 29 12.31 25.65 -9.61
CA ALA A 29 12.86 25.07 -10.84
C ALA A 29 13.68 23.80 -10.55
N LEU A 30 14.50 23.80 -9.49
CA LEU A 30 15.26 22.63 -9.04
C LEU A 30 14.32 21.49 -8.61
N TRP A 31 13.25 21.79 -7.86
CA TRP A 31 12.25 20.80 -7.45
C TRP A 31 11.48 20.18 -8.61
N LEU A 32 11.15 20.98 -9.62
CA LEU A 32 10.48 20.51 -10.84
C LEU A 32 11.42 19.57 -11.63
N VAL A 33 12.69 19.95 -11.79
CA VAL A 33 13.70 19.09 -12.46
C VAL A 33 13.93 17.78 -11.69
N ILE A 34 14.06 17.83 -10.37
CA ILE A 34 14.19 16.64 -9.52
C ILE A 34 12.96 15.72 -9.69
N GLY A 35 11.74 16.27 -9.65
CA GLY A 35 10.51 15.51 -9.86
C GLY A 35 10.44 14.83 -11.22
N ILE A 36 10.85 15.51 -12.30
CA ILE A 36 10.94 14.91 -13.65
C ILE A 36 11.97 13.77 -13.66
N ILE A 37 13.16 13.98 -13.08
CA ILE A 37 14.21 12.94 -13.02
C ILE A 37 13.71 11.73 -12.21
N GLN A 38 12.97 11.94 -11.13
CA GLN A 38 12.38 10.87 -10.32
C GLN A 38 11.31 10.08 -11.09
N ILE A 39 10.42 10.75 -11.81
CA ILE A 39 9.40 10.09 -12.65
C ILE A 39 10.08 9.25 -13.74
N VAL A 40 11.10 9.79 -14.42
CA VAL A 40 11.86 9.06 -15.44
C VAL A 40 12.64 7.89 -14.82
N PHE A 41 13.26 8.07 -13.65
CA PHE A 41 13.95 6.99 -12.96
C PHE A 41 13.00 5.86 -12.57
N PHE A 42 11.81 6.19 -12.05
CA PHE A 42 10.80 5.22 -11.68
C PHE A 42 10.29 4.42 -12.90
N ALA A 43 9.81 5.11 -13.93
CA ALA A 43 9.24 4.47 -15.13
C ALA A 43 10.27 3.71 -15.99
N VAL A 44 11.54 4.14 -16.02
CA VAL A 44 12.56 3.53 -16.90
C VAL A 44 13.42 2.48 -16.19
N PHE A 45 13.74 2.69 -14.91
CA PHE A 45 14.67 1.84 -14.16
C PHE A 45 13.99 1.08 -13.02
N TYR A 46 13.10 1.69 -12.23
CA TYR A 46 12.46 1.01 -11.10
C TYR A 46 11.54 -0.13 -11.60
N GLU A 47 10.55 0.20 -12.44
CA GLU A 47 9.60 -0.78 -13.02
C GLU A 47 10.28 -1.88 -13.86
N ARG A 48 11.50 -1.64 -14.35
CA ARG A 48 12.20 -2.50 -15.31
C ARG A 48 13.35 -3.31 -14.73
N PHE A 49 13.86 -2.94 -13.56
CA PHE A 49 15.08 -3.55 -12.98
C PHE A 49 14.88 -4.11 -11.57
N ILE A 50 13.83 -3.70 -10.86
CA ILE A 50 13.44 -4.35 -9.60
C ILE A 50 12.53 -5.51 -9.96
N GLU A 51 13.11 -6.70 -10.00
CA GLU A 51 12.35 -7.94 -9.95
C GLU A 51 11.45 -7.95 -8.71
N ASP A 52 10.17 -8.25 -8.89
CA ASP A 52 9.27 -8.55 -7.78
C ASP A 52 9.84 -9.73 -6.97
N LYS A 53 10.52 -9.45 -5.86
CA LYS A 53 10.93 -10.50 -4.91
C LYS A 53 9.73 -11.25 -4.32
N ILE A 54 8.54 -10.65 -4.41
CA ILE A 54 7.25 -11.29 -4.12
C ILE A 54 6.86 -12.30 -5.21
N ARG A 55 7.13 -12.07 -6.51
CA ARG A 55 7.00 -13.11 -7.55
C ARG A 55 7.91 -14.29 -7.21
N GLN A 56 9.19 -14.03 -6.95
CA GLN A 56 10.14 -15.09 -6.58
C GLN A 56 9.73 -15.86 -5.31
N PHE A 57 9.09 -15.20 -4.34
CA PHE A 57 8.53 -15.86 -3.16
C PHE A 57 7.27 -16.68 -3.48
N VAL A 58 6.35 -16.15 -4.29
CA VAL A 58 5.16 -16.89 -4.76
C VAL A 58 5.58 -18.12 -5.58
N ASP A 59 6.48 -17.94 -6.55
CA ASP A 59 7.05 -19.01 -7.38
C ASP A 59 7.73 -20.08 -6.49
N LEU A 60 8.47 -19.67 -5.46
CA LEU A 60 9.06 -20.59 -4.47
C LEU A 60 7.99 -21.31 -3.63
N CYS A 61 6.89 -20.66 -3.24
CA CYS A 61 5.78 -21.29 -2.55
C CYS A 61 5.02 -22.28 -3.44
N CYS A 62 4.81 -21.95 -4.72
CA CYS A 62 4.19 -22.82 -5.72
C CYS A 62 5.10 -24.03 -6.05
N MET A 63 6.41 -23.83 -6.16
CA MET A 63 7.39 -24.88 -6.41
C MET A 63 7.62 -25.78 -5.18
N SER A 64 7.58 -25.23 -3.97
CA SER A 64 7.76 -26.02 -2.72
C SER A 64 6.56 -26.92 -2.41
N ASN A 65 5.36 -26.62 -2.93
CA ASN A 65 4.22 -27.54 -2.96
C ASN A 65 4.22 -28.45 -4.22
N GLU A 66 5.37 -29.12 -4.46
CA GLU A 66 5.54 -30.27 -5.36
C GLU A 66 4.78 -30.22 -6.72
N ASN A 67 4.86 -29.11 -7.46
CA ASN A 67 4.27 -28.95 -8.81
C ASN A 67 2.75 -29.25 -8.95
N LEU A 68 2.03 -29.49 -7.84
CA LEU A 68 0.62 -29.86 -7.82
C LEU A 68 -0.31 -28.65 -7.77
N CYS A 69 0.22 -27.46 -7.52
CA CYS A 69 -0.56 -26.23 -7.35
C CYS A 69 -0.86 -25.48 -8.65
N SER A 70 0.04 -25.48 -9.66
CA SER A 70 -0.12 -24.65 -10.87
C SER A 70 -1.43 -24.92 -11.64
N GLN A 71 -1.94 -26.15 -11.60
CA GLN A 71 -3.19 -26.57 -12.25
C GLN A 71 -4.40 -26.66 -11.30
N ARG A 72 -4.26 -26.27 -10.03
CA ARG A 72 -5.34 -26.26 -9.01
C ARG A 72 -5.94 -24.85 -8.76
N GLY A 73 -5.73 -23.91 -9.69
CA GLY A 73 -6.37 -22.60 -9.65
C GLY A 73 -7.89 -22.66 -9.86
N LEU A 74 -8.56 -21.52 -9.68
CA LEU A 74 -10.01 -21.40 -9.90
C LEU A 74 -10.43 -21.66 -11.36
N VAL A 75 -9.50 -21.49 -12.30
CA VAL A 75 -9.66 -21.88 -13.71
C VAL A 75 -8.72 -23.05 -13.99
N PRO A 76 -9.21 -24.16 -14.58
CA PRO A 76 -8.35 -25.28 -14.94
C PRO A 76 -7.42 -24.90 -16.11
N ASN A 77 -6.16 -25.32 -16.03
CA ASN A 77 -5.10 -25.08 -17.01
C ASN A 77 -4.60 -23.62 -17.15
N THR A 78 -4.81 -22.76 -16.14
CA THR A 78 -4.19 -21.42 -16.09
C THR A 78 -3.24 -21.28 -14.92
N GLU A 79 -2.11 -20.61 -15.12
CA GLU A 79 -1.11 -20.34 -14.08
C GLU A 79 -1.51 -19.20 -13.13
N GLY A 80 -2.54 -18.42 -13.49
CA GLY A 80 -3.08 -17.35 -12.65
C GLY A 80 -3.75 -17.87 -11.39
N GLN A 81 -3.09 -17.68 -10.23
CA GLN A 81 -3.60 -18.05 -8.90
C GLN A 81 -4.05 -16.86 -8.05
N THR A 82 -3.77 -15.63 -8.48
CA THR A 82 -4.06 -14.40 -7.73
C THR A 82 -5.24 -13.67 -8.35
N PHE A 83 -6.22 -13.31 -7.52
CA PHE A 83 -7.46 -12.68 -7.96
C PHE A 83 -7.81 -11.49 -7.06
N GLN A 84 -8.22 -10.38 -7.67
CA GLN A 84 -8.87 -9.27 -6.97
C GLN A 84 -10.39 -9.48 -7.01
N ILE A 85 -11.04 -9.50 -5.85
CA ILE A 85 -12.45 -9.92 -5.73
C ILE A 85 -13.35 -8.72 -5.45
N ALA A 86 -14.31 -8.47 -6.35
CA ALA A 86 -15.46 -7.59 -6.10
C ALA A 86 -16.65 -8.45 -5.68
N ILE A 87 -17.16 -8.24 -4.46
CA ILE A 87 -18.15 -9.12 -3.82
C ILE A 87 -19.56 -8.52 -3.98
N SER A 88 -20.56 -9.34 -4.35
CA SER A 88 -21.96 -8.90 -4.42
C SER A 88 -22.60 -8.71 -3.03
N ASP A 89 -23.59 -7.84 -2.94
CA ASP A 89 -24.24 -7.48 -1.67
C ASP A 89 -24.77 -8.70 -0.89
N GLN A 90 -25.31 -9.72 -1.58
CA GLN A 90 -25.81 -10.93 -0.92
C GLN A 90 -24.69 -11.71 -0.22
N MET A 91 -23.59 -11.97 -0.93
CA MET A 91 -22.41 -12.64 -0.37
C MET A 91 -21.87 -11.81 0.80
N ARG A 92 -21.75 -10.49 0.61
CA ARG A 92 -21.23 -9.58 1.65
C ARG A 92 -22.09 -9.61 2.92
N GLN A 93 -23.41 -9.58 2.82
CA GLN A 93 -24.32 -9.69 3.96
C GLN A 93 -24.23 -11.04 4.68
N HIS A 94 -23.95 -12.13 3.96
CA HIS A 94 -23.73 -13.45 4.56
C HIS A 94 -22.37 -13.52 5.27
N TYR A 95 -21.32 -12.99 4.66
CA TYR A 95 -20.00 -12.83 5.29
C TYR A 95 -20.08 -12.00 6.56
N ASP A 96 -20.68 -10.81 6.51
CA ASP A 96 -20.76 -9.87 7.64
C ASP A 96 -21.54 -10.48 8.81
N ARG A 97 -22.61 -11.26 8.58
CA ARG A 97 -23.34 -11.99 9.64
C ARG A 97 -22.48 -13.03 10.37
N ILE A 98 -21.63 -13.77 9.65
CA ILE A 98 -20.71 -14.76 10.25
C ILE A 98 -19.55 -14.02 10.95
N HIS A 99 -19.04 -12.95 10.35
CA HIS A 99 -17.95 -12.14 10.89
C HIS A 99 -18.35 -11.36 12.16
N GLU A 100 -19.57 -10.85 12.25
CA GLU A 100 -20.10 -10.23 13.47
C GLU A 100 -20.10 -11.25 14.62
N THR A 101 -20.49 -12.50 14.34
CA THR A 101 -20.47 -13.59 15.33
C THR A 101 -19.04 -13.90 15.83
N LEU A 102 -18.01 -13.72 14.99
CA LEU A 102 -16.59 -13.82 15.38
C LEU A 102 -16.11 -12.60 16.18
N THR A 103 -16.57 -11.39 15.85
CA THR A 103 -16.06 -10.12 16.38
C THR A 103 -16.83 -9.55 17.56
N ARG A 104 -17.94 -10.18 17.99
CA ARG A 104 -18.82 -9.72 19.09
C ARG A 104 -18.19 -9.83 20.50
N LYS A 105 -17.10 -9.09 20.74
CA LYS A 105 -16.51 -8.83 22.06
C LYS A 105 -17.19 -7.68 22.82
N ASN A 106 -17.96 -6.83 22.14
CA ASN A 106 -18.41 -5.53 22.67
C ASN A 106 -19.93 -5.45 22.95
N GLY A 107 -20.55 -6.54 23.38
CA GLY A 107 -21.85 -6.45 24.06
C GLY A 107 -21.71 -5.76 25.42
N PRO A 108 -22.76 -5.11 25.96
CA PRO A 108 -22.69 -4.48 27.27
C PRO A 108 -22.28 -5.49 28.34
N ALA A 109 -21.33 -5.11 29.21
CA ALA A 109 -20.54 -5.98 30.10
C ALA A 109 -21.29 -6.76 31.20
N ARG A 110 -22.61 -6.94 31.07
CA ARG A 110 -23.48 -7.66 32.03
C ARG A 110 -23.64 -9.15 31.76
N LEU A 111 -23.05 -9.68 30.69
CA LEU A 111 -22.97 -11.12 30.44
C LEU A 111 -21.51 -11.54 30.24
N LEU A 112 -20.80 -11.74 31.36
CA LEU A 112 -19.55 -12.50 31.40
C LEU A 112 -19.85 -13.98 31.11
N SER A 113 -20.17 -14.28 29.84
CA SER A 113 -20.01 -15.61 29.26
C SER A 113 -18.61 -16.09 29.60
N SER A 114 -18.49 -17.31 30.12
CA SER A 114 -17.20 -17.92 30.43
C SER A 114 -16.22 -17.75 29.27
N SER A 115 -14.95 -17.51 29.57
CA SER A 115 -13.90 -17.41 28.54
C SER A 115 -13.89 -18.66 27.66
N ALA A 116 -14.19 -19.83 28.24
CA ALA A 116 -14.35 -21.10 27.53
C ALA A 116 -15.52 -21.08 26.51
N SER A 117 -16.71 -20.60 26.88
CA SER A 117 -17.86 -20.56 25.95
C SER A 117 -17.69 -19.51 24.85
N THR A 118 -16.98 -18.43 25.14
CA THR A 118 -16.61 -17.41 24.12
C THR A 118 -15.58 -17.95 23.13
N PHE A 119 -14.59 -18.72 23.61
CA PHE A 119 -13.62 -19.41 22.76
C PHE A 119 -14.28 -20.48 21.88
N GLU A 120 -15.16 -21.32 22.44
CA GLU A 120 -15.89 -22.34 21.71
C GLU A 120 -16.82 -21.74 20.63
N GLN A 121 -17.45 -20.59 20.89
CA GLN A 121 -18.21 -19.83 19.89
C GLN A 121 -17.31 -19.33 18.75
N SER A 122 -16.12 -18.81 19.06
CA SER A 122 -15.17 -18.36 18.03
C SER A 122 -14.68 -19.50 17.13
N ILE A 123 -14.42 -20.69 17.69
CA ILE A 123 -14.07 -21.90 16.91
C ILE A 123 -15.23 -22.33 16.00
N LYS A 124 -16.47 -22.38 16.51
CA LYS A 124 -17.64 -22.75 15.71
C LYS A 124 -17.89 -21.77 14.57
N ALA A 125 -17.71 -20.47 14.82
CA ALA A 125 -17.85 -19.44 13.79
C ALA A 125 -16.70 -19.47 12.76
N TYR A 126 -15.47 -19.80 13.17
CA TYR A 126 -14.34 -20.03 12.26
C TYR A 126 -14.59 -21.20 11.30
N HIS A 127 -15.03 -22.36 11.81
CA HIS A 127 -15.40 -23.50 10.95
C HIS A 127 -16.59 -23.18 10.04
N THR A 128 -17.59 -22.43 10.53
CA THR A 128 -18.70 -21.94 9.71
C THR A 128 -18.22 -21.04 8.57
N MET A 129 -17.29 -20.10 8.86
CA MET A 129 -16.70 -19.22 7.85
C MET A 129 -15.91 -20.00 6.79
N ASN A 130 -15.03 -20.92 7.20
CA ASN A 130 -14.27 -21.76 6.26
C ASN A 130 -15.19 -22.61 5.38
N LYS A 131 -16.26 -23.19 5.95
CA LYS A 131 -17.24 -23.98 5.19
C LYS A 131 -18.02 -23.10 4.20
N PHE A 132 -18.43 -21.90 4.62
CA PHE A 132 -19.10 -20.93 3.76
C PHE A 132 -18.21 -20.50 2.59
N LEU A 133 -16.97 -20.08 2.86
CA LEU A 133 -16.01 -19.67 1.83
C LEU A 133 -15.69 -20.83 0.86
N GLY A 134 -15.52 -22.06 1.37
CA GLY A 134 -15.38 -23.25 0.51
C GLY A 134 -16.60 -23.44 -0.42
N SER A 135 -17.82 -23.43 0.14
CA SER A 135 -19.05 -23.57 -0.67
C SER A 135 -19.29 -22.45 -1.67
N PHE A 136 -18.75 -21.25 -1.41
CA PHE A 136 -18.79 -20.12 -2.34
C PHE A 136 -17.81 -20.33 -3.50
N ILE A 137 -16.58 -20.78 -3.22
CA ILE A 137 -15.57 -21.10 -4.24
C ILE A 137 -15.99 -22.31 -5.10
N ASP A 138 -16.66 -23.31 -4.51
CA ASP A 138 -17.20 -24.51 -5.17
C ASP A 138 -18.51 -24.27 -5.98
N HIS A 139 -18.92 -23.01 -6.20
CA HIS A 139 -20.15 -22.63 -6.94
C HIS A 139 -21.46 -23.25 -6.39
N VAL A 140 -21.52 -23.65 -5.11
CA VAL A 140 -22.66 -24.37 -4.53
C VAL A 140 -23.93 -23.51 -4.48
N HIS A 141 -23.77 -22.19 -4.29
CA HIS A 141 -24.86 -21.24 -4.13
C HIS A 141 -25.03 -20.35 -5.37
N LYS A 142 -25.88 -20.77 -6.31
CA LYS A 142 -26.15 -20.05 -7.59
C LYS A 142 -26.61 -18.60 -7.44
N GLU A 143 -27.14 -18.21 -6.29
CA GLU A 143 -27.59 -16.84 -5.96
C GLU A 143 -26.43 -15.92 -5.55
N MET A 144 -25.37 -16.49 -4.96
CA MET A 144 -24.14 -15.80 -4.56
C MET A 144 -22.98 -16.17 -5.48
N ASP A 145 -23.29 -16.48 -6.74
CA ASP A 145 -22.34 -17.04 -7.69
C ASP A 145 -21.29 -16.02 -8.15
N TYR A 146 -20.17 -16.49 -8.68
CA TYR A 146 -19.09 -15.63 -9.19
C TYR A 146 -18.63 -16.01 -10.59
N PHE A 147 -18.11 -15.02 -11.32
CA PHE A 147 -17.48 -15.22 -12.61
C PHE A 147 -16.10 -14.56 -12.65
N ILE A 148 -15.22 -15.10 -13.50
CA ILE A 148 -13.84 -14.66 -13.64
C ILE A 148 -13.72 -13.78 -14.89
N LYS A 149 -13.05 -12.64 -14.79
CA LYS A 149 -12.97 -11.61 -15.83
C LYS A 149 -11.62 -10.90 -15.80
N ASP A 150 -11.05 -10.53 -16.94
CA ASP A 150 -9.89 -9.64 -16.99
C ASP A 150 -10.28 -8.17 -16.82
N LYS A 151 -9.41 -7.39 -16.16
CA LYS A 151 -9.54 -5.93 -16.12
C LYS A 151 -9.17 -5.33 -17.47
N LEU A 152 -9.98 -4.38 -17.94
CA LEU A 152 -9.69 -3.58 -19.13
C LEU A 152 -8.40 -2.76 -18.91
N LEU A 153 -7.68 -2.42 -19.98
CA LEU A 153 -6.44 -1.65 -19.88
C LEU A 153 -6.64 -0.31 -19.14
N LEU A 154 -7.78 0.36 -19.34
CA LEU A 154 -8.13 1.60 -18.64
C LEU A 154 -8.45 1.37 -17.15
N GLU A 155 -9.09 0.26 -16.79
CA GLU A 155 -9.31 -0.14 -15.38
C GLU A 155 -7.96 -0.39 -14.68
N ARG A 156 -7.04 -1.08 -15.37
CA ARG A 156 -5.69 -1.39 -14.88
C ARG A 156 -4.84 -0.13 -14.68
N ILE A 157 -4.92 0.85 -15.59
CA ILE A 157 -4.17 2.13 -15.48
C ILE A 157 -4.75 3.05 -14.40
N LEU A 158 -6.08 3.15 -14.30
CA LEU A 158 -6.74 4.07 -13.36
C LEU A 158 -6.92 3.49 -11.95
N GLY A 159 -6.71 2.18 -11.76
CA GLY A 159 -6.89 1.51 -10.48
C GLY A 159 -8.35 1.44 -10.00
N VAL A 160 -9.30 1.66 -10.90
CA VAL A 160 -10.75 1.66 -10.62
C VAL A 160 -11.43 0.46 -11.26
N GLU A 161 -12.55 0.05 -10.67
CA GLU A 161 -13.43 -1.00 -11.21
C GLU A 161 -14.66 -0.29 -11.79
N PHE A 162 -14.90 -0.42 -13.10
CA PHE A 162 -16.04 0.26 -13.74
C PHE A 162 -17.36 -0.54 -13.62
N MET A 163 -17.32 -1.74 -13.05
CA MET A 163 -18.49 -2.60 -12.85
C MET A 163 -18.74 -2.87 -11.36
N GLU A 164 -19.88 -2.41 -10.87
CA GLU A 164 -20.39 -2.77 -9.55
C GLU A 164 -21.00 -4.19 -9.59
N PRO A 165 -20.69 -5.08 -8.62
CA PRO A 165 -21.16 -6.46 -8.58
C PRO A 165 -22.63 -6.57 -8.11
N MET A 166 -23.56 -6.14 -8.97
CA MET A 166 -25.00 -6.08 -8.67
C MET A 166 -25.63 -7.45 -8.31
N GLU A 167 -25.41 -8.47 -9.15
CA GLU A 167 -26.04 -9.79 -8.98
C GLU A 167 -25.03 -10.90 -8.65
N LYS A 168 -23.84 -10.85 -9.23
CA LYS A 168 -22.78 -11.86 -9.06
C LYS A 168 -21.48 -11.21 -8.63
N SER A 169 -20.67 -11.95 -7.87
CA SER A 169 -19.32 -11.51 -7.51
C SER A 169 -18.38 -11.63 -8.72
N ILE A 170 -17.39 -10.76 -8.81
CA ILE A 170 -16.44 -10.71 -9.92
C ILE A 170 -15.05 -11.01 -9.40
N PHE A 171 -14.39 -12.01 -9.99
CA PHE A 171 -13.00 -12.34 -9.73
C PHE A 171 -12.14 -11.81 -10.88
N TYR A 172 -11.40 -10.75 -10.60
CA TYR A 172 -10.48 -10.16 -11.55
C TYR A 172 -9.12 -10.86 -11.52
N ASN A 173 -8.61 -11.32 -12.66
CA ASN A 173 -7.25 -11.87 -12.75
C ASN A 173 -6.21 -10.80 -12.37
N ASP A 174 -5.36 -11.09 -11.39
CA ASP A 174 -4.35 -10.16 -10.88
C ASP A 174 -2.92 -10.61 -11.27
N GLU A 175 -2.47 -10.14 -12.43
CA GLU A 175 -1.09 -10.34 -12.94
C GLU A 175 -0.06 -9.39 -12.29
N GLY A 176 -0.53 -8.39 -11.55
CA GLY A 176 0.27 -7.32 -10.95
C GLY A 176 0.64 -7.58 -9.49
N TYR A 177 0.11 -8.65 -8.89
CA TYR A 177 0.22 -8.92 -7.45
C TYR A 177 -0.16 -7.69 -6.62
N SER A 178 -1.38 -7.20 -6.79
CA SER A 178 -1.93 -6.03 -6.09
C SER A 178 -1.71 -6.04 -4.57
N PHE A 179 -1.63 -7.23 -3.95
CA PHE A 179 -1.24 -7.45 -2.56
C PHE A 179 0.12 -6.82 -2.18
N SER A 180 1.07 -6.73 -3.12
CA SER A 180 2.36 -6.05 -2.95
C SER A 180 2.17 -4.59 -2.50
N SER A 181 1.16 -3.88 -3.01
CA SER A 181 0.87 -2.49 -2.60
C SER A 181 0.38 -2.34 -1.15
N VAL A 182 -0.08 -3.42 -0.51
CA VAL A 182 -0.50 -3.45 0.90
C VAL A 182 0.70 -3.62 1.84
N LEU A 183 1.78 -4.23 1.32
CA LEU A 183 3.10 -4.20 1.93
C LEU A 183 3.76 -2.84 1.63
N TYR A 184 4.67 -2.39 2.49
CA TYR A 184 5.50 -1.21 2.19
C TYR A 184 6.60 -1.52 1.16
N TYR A 185 6.78 -2.81 0.86
CA TYR A 185 7.71 -3.32 -0.13
C TYR A 185 7.29 -2.83 -1.52
N GLY A 186 8.22 -2.26 -2.29
CA GLY A 186 7.93 -1.59 -3.57
C GLY A 186 7.60 -0.08 -3.45
N ASN A 187 7.23 0.42 -2.26
CA ASN A 187 6.89 1.83 -2.04
C ASN A 187 8.06 2.68 -1.48
N GLU A 188 9.25 2.11 -1.35
CA GLU A 188 10.45 2.79 -0.81
C GLU A 188 10.82 4.05 -1.60
N ALA A 189 10.72 3.99 -2.94
CA ALA A 189 10.95 5.14 -3.81
C ALA A 189 9.91 6.25 -3.57
N THR A 190 8.63 5.89 -3.46
CA THR A 190 7.53 6.83 -3.18
C THR A 190 7.71 7.52 -1.83
N LEU A 191 8.15 6.79 -0.80
CA LEU A 191 8.49 7.36 0.51
C LEU A 191 9.70 8.30 0.43
N LEU A 192 10.76 7.91 -0.28
CA LEU A 192 11.93 8.77 -0.47
C LEU A 192 11.58 10.05 -1.23
N ILE A 193 10.71 9.97 -2.25
CA ILE A 193 10.17 11.14 -2.96
C ILE A 193 9.35 12.01 -2.01
N TYR A 194 8.49 11.41 -1.17
CA TYR A 194 7.72 12.14 -0.17
C TYR A 194 8.60 12.86 0.87
N ASP A 195 9.57 12.17 1.46
CA ASP A 195 10.48 12.74 2.47
C ASP A 195 11.32 13.88 1.85
N LEU A 196 11.77 13.72 0.60
CA LEU A 196 12.52 14.75 -0.14
C LEU A 196 11.66 15.98 -0.47
N LEU A 197 10.41 15.78 -0.90
CA LEU A 197 9.45 16.86 -1.15
C LEU A 197 9.09 17.59 0.15
N PHE A 198 8.87 16.85 1.24
CA PHE A 198 8.55 17.41 2.54
C PHE A 198 9.72 18.27 3.07
N PHE A 199 10.94 17.75 3.03
CA PHE A 199 12.16 18.48 3.42
C PHE A 199 12.24 19.85 2.73
N CYS A 200 11.89 19.92 1.45
CA CYS A 200 12.03 21.16 0.70
C CYS A 200 10.82 22.07 0.70
N VAL A 201 9.60 21.59 0.95
CA VAL A 201 8.50 22.48 1.39
C VAL A 201 8.89 23.15 2.72
N VAL A 202 9.54 22.42 3.63
CA VAL A 202 9.98 22.96 4.92
C VAL A 202 11.20 23.89 4.80
N ASP A 203 12.23 23.59 4.00
CA ASP A 203 13.31 24.58 3.75
C ASP A 203 12.77 25.84 3.07
N LEU A 204 11.81 25.69 2.15
CA LEU A 204 11.17 26.81 1.50
C LEU A 204 10.42 27.71 2.49
N ALA A 205 9.67 27.12 3.43
CA ALA A 205 8.92 27.85 4.45
C ALA A 205 9.82 28.47 5.54
N CYS A 206 10.79 27.71 6.04
CA CYS A 206 11.59 28.09 7.21
C CYS A 206 12.93 28.77 6.85
N GLN A 207 13.35 28.71 5.58
CA GLN A 207 14.60 29.27 5.05
C GLN A 207 15.88 28.76 5.77
N ASN A 208 15.77 27.65 6.51
CA ASN A 208 16.78 27.10 7.41
C ASN A 208 16.85 25.57 7.25
N PHE A 209 17.91 25.11 6.58
CA PHE A 209 18.18 23.70 6.28
C PHE A 209 18.24 22.79 7.52
N ILE A 210 18.75 23.28 8.67
CA ILE A 210 18.90 22.47 9.89
C ILE A 210 17.51 22.15 10.46
N LEU A 211 16.63 23.16 10.50
CA LEU A 211 15.27 23.01 10.98
C LEU A 211 14.44 22.15 10.01
N ALA A 212 14.65 22.28 8.70
CA ALA A 212 14.05 21.41 7.69
C ALA A 212 14.45 19.94 7.85
N ALA A 213 15.74 19.66 8.08
CA ALA A 213 16.25 18.31 8.29
C ALA A 213 15.65 17.68 9.57
N PHE A 214 15.61 18.44 10.66
CA PHE A 214 15.02 18.00 11.93
C PHE A 214 13.51 17.69 11.79
N LEU A 215 12.74 18.56 11.14
CA LEU A 215 11.31 18.34 10.94
C LEU A 215 11.03 17.15 10.01
N THR A 216 11.87 16.91 9.00
CA THR A 216 11.74 15.75 8.09
C THR A 216 12.00 14.45 8.85
N TYR A 217 13.05 14.41 9.66
CA TYR A 217 13.34 13.25 10.53
C TYR A 217 12.19 12.98 11.52
N LEU A 218 11.66 14.03 12.16
CA LEU A 218 10.52 13.91 13.07
C LEU A 218 9.27 13.37 12.37
N GLN A 219 8.99 13.84 11.16
CA GLN A 219 7.87 13.36 10.32
C GLN A 219 8.03 11.87 9.97
N GLN A 220 9.23 11.43 9.61
CA GLN A 220 9.54 10.05 9.27
C GLN A 220 9.30 9.11 10.47
N GLU A 221 9.78 9.48 11.67
CA GLU A 221 9.57 8.69 12.89
C GLU A 221 8.08 8.65 13.31
N ILE A 222 7.32 9.74 13.12
CA ILE A 222 5.87 9.76 13.35
C ILE A 222 5.17 8.77 12.40
N PHE A 223 5.48 8.79 11.10
CA PHE A 223 4.89 7.84 10.15
C PHE A 223 5.24 6.40 10.49
N ARG A 224 6.49 6.12 10.88
CA ARG A 224 6.95 4.79 11.30
C ARG A 224 6.19 4.29 12.51
N PHE A 225 6.02 5.13 13.54
CA PHE A 225 5.25 4.81 14.73
C PHE A 225 3.77 4.54 14.42
N ILE A 226 3.14 5.40 13.62
CA ILE A 226 1.75 5.24 13.16
C ILE A 226 1.60 3.94 12.36
N ARG A 227 2.49 3.67 11.40
CA ARG A 227 2.44 2.47 10.55
C ARG A 227 2.63 1.20 11.36
N ASN A 228 3.58 1.14 12.29
CA ASN A 228 3.78 -0.04 13.13
C ASN A 228 2.54 -0.28 14.01
N THR A 229 2.06 0.76 14.71
CA THR A 229 0.92 0.67 15.63
C THR A 229 -0.39 0.31 14.91
N ILE A 230 -0.71 0.98 13.81
CA ILE A 230 -1.93 0.72 13.03
C ILE A 230 -1.78 -0.59 12.25
N GLY A 231 -0.61 -0.87 11.70
CA GLY A 231 -0.30 -2.07 10.93
C GLY A 231 -0.50 -3.34 11.75
N GLN A 232 0.14 -3.46 12.91
CA GLN A 232 -0.03 -4.60 13.82
C GLN A 232 -1.49 -4.74 14.28
N LYS A 233 -2.16 -3.63 14.64
CA LYS A 233 -3.58 -3.65 15.06
C LYS A 233 -4.53 -4.12 13.95
N ASN A 234 -4.36 -3.60 12.73
CA ASN A 234 -5.17 -3.91 11.57
C ASN A 234 -4.94 -5.36 11.12
N LEU A 235 -3.67 -5.79 11.06
CA LEU A 235 -3.30 -7.17 10.73
C LEU A 235 -3.91 -8.15 11.74
N ALA A 236 -3.66 -7.97 13.05
CA ALA A 236 -4.23 -8.81 14.11
C ALA A 236 -5.77 -8.87 14.05
N SER A 237 -6.44 -7.74 13.84
CA SER A 237 -7.89 -7.68 13.76
C SER A 237 -8.45 -8.37 12.52
N LYS A 238 -7.74 -8.36 11.39
CA LYS A 238 -8.19 -8.98 10.13
C LYS A 238 -7.82 -10.46 10.02
N THR A 239 -6.67 -10.87 10.53
CA THR A 239 -6.24 -12.28 10.53
C THR A 239 -6.81 -13.08 11.71
N LEU A 240 -7.45 -12.40 12.68
CA LEU A 240 -7.92 -12.96 13.95
C LEU A 240 -6.79 -13.59 14.80
N VAL A 241 -5.54 -13.24 14.51
CA VAL A 241 -4.35 -13.66 15.27
C VAL A 241 -4.11 -12.70 16.43
N ASP A 242 -3.75 -13.23 17.61
CA ASP A 242 -3.38 -12.40 18.76
C ASP A 242 -2.13 -11.54 18.43
N GLN A 243 -2.18 -10.25 18.78
CA GLN A 243 -1.10 -9.28 18.58
C GLN A 243 0.25 -9.78 19.12
N ARG A 244 0.24 -10.64 20.15
CA ARG A 244 1.45 -11.27 20.72
C ARG A 244 2.25 -12.13 19.74
N PHE A 245 1.64 -12.60 18.65
CA PHE A 245 2.32 -13.38 17.61
C PHE A 245 2.72 -12.55 16.39
N LEU A 246 2.41 -11.25 16.38
CA LEU A 246 2.72 -10.31 15.30
C LEU A 246 3.78 -9.31 15.78
N ILE A 247 4.96 -9.83 16.08
CA ILE A 247 6.17 -9.10 16.49
C ILE A 247 6.94 -8.68 15.24
#